data_AF-A0A6B3HAS5-F1
#
_entry.id   AF-A0A6B3HAS5-F1
#
_cell.length_a   1.000
_cell.length_b   1.000
_cell.length_c   1.000
_cell.angle_alpha   90.00
_cell.angle_beta   90.00
_cell.angle_gamma   90.00
#
_symmetry.space_group_name_H-M   'P 1'
#
loop_
_entity.id
_entity.type
_entity.pdbx_description
1 polymer ?
#
loop_
_entity_poly.entity_id
_entity_poly.type
_entity_poly.pdbx_seq_one_letter_code
_entity_poly.pdbx_strand_id
1 'polypeptide(L)'
;PVTVWHRLPAPVRPTEPRDLAPLLSRVHALPAPEGFTLPRRELLGGVERWLTLAGDTIDPDDADYLRGRRDGFAAAAAALVPHLPPGPIHGDALPRNVHVGPDGPVLVDLETFSTDL
;
A
#
# COMPACT_ATOMS: atom_id res chain seq x y z
N PRO A 1 -19.22 22.35 7.93
CA PRO A 1 -19.66 21.23 7.07
C PRO A 1 -19.74 19.96 7.95
N VAL A 2 -20.73 19.10 7.73
CA VAL A 2 -20.86 17.82 8.46
C VAL A 2 -20.72 16.69 7.46
N THR A 3 -19.95 15.66 7.83
CA THR A 3 -19.82 14.43 7.05
C THR A 3 -20.69 13.35 7.69
N VAL A 4 -21.59 12.74 6.91
CA VAL A 4 -22.40 11.59 7.32
C VAL A 4 -21.79 10.32 6.74
N TRP A 5 -21.64 9.29 7.56
CA TRP A 5 -21.04 8.02 7.18
C TRP A 5 -22.08 6.90 7.22
N HIS A 6 -22.12 6.10 6.16
CA HIS A 6 -22.90 4.86 6.12
C HIS A 6 -21.98 3.68 6.38
N ARG A 7 -22.32 2.87 7.38
CA ARG A 7 -21.55 1.67 7.70
C ARG A 7 -21.73 0.64 6.58
N LEU A 8 -20.64 0.01 6.16
CA LEU A 8 -20.72 -1.18 5.31
C LEU A 8 -21.45 -2.32 6.06
N PRO A 9 -22.23 -3.17 5.36
CA PRO A 9 -22.81 -4.38 5.94
C PRO A 9 -21.76 -5.33 6.53
N ALA A 10 -22.18 -6.41 7.17
CA ALA A 10 -21.25 -7.47 7.52
C ALA A 10 -20.68 -8.12 6.23
N PRO A 11 -19.40 -8.54 6.23
CA PRO A 11 -18.86 -9.25 5.08
C PRO A 11 -19.60 -10.56 4.89
N VAL A 12 -19.91 -10.92 3.64
CA VAL A 12 -20.69 -12.13 3.32
C VAL A 12 -19.83 -13.39 3.27
N ARG A 13 -18.50 -13.23 3.15
CA ARG A 13 -17.50 -14.31 3.20
C ARG A 13 -16.09 -13.73 3.39
N PRO A 14 -15.07 -14.57 3.68
CA PRO A 14 -13.67 -14.15 3.64
C PRO A 14 -13.24 -13.66 2.24
N THR A 15 -12.27 -12.75 2.22
CA THR A 15 -11.62 -12.24 1.00
C THR A 15 -10.70 -13.31 0.41
N GLU A 16 -10.71 -13.42 -0.92
CA GLU A 16 -9.79 -14.23 -1.69
C GLU A 16 -9.01 -13.37 -2.71
N PRO A 17 -7.89 -13.86 -3.27
CA PRO A 17 -7.13 -13.12 -4.29
C PRO A 17 -7.96 -12.67 -5.49
N ARG A 18 -9.00 -13.44 -5.87
CA ARG A 18 -9.93 -13.10 -6.96
C ARG A 18 -10.78 -11.85 -6.68
N ASP A 19 -10.89 -11.43 -5.43
CA ASP A 19 -11.61 -10.21 -5.04
C ASP A 19 -10.72 -8.98 -5.13
N LEU A 20 -9.44 -9.14 -4.80
CA LEU A 20 -8.46 -8.05 -4.77
C LEU A 20 -7.93 -7.73 -6.18
N ALA A 21 -7.58 -8.74 -6.98
CA ALA A 21 -6.90 -8.52 -8.25
C ALA A 21 -7.69 -7.63 -9.25
N PRO A 22 -9.02 -7.80 -9.42
CA PRO A 22 -9.80 -6.91 -10.28
C PRO A 22 -9.88 -5.47 -9.75
N LEU A 23 -9.89 -5.28 -8.42
CA LEU A 23 -9.90 -3.95 -7.81
C LEU A 23 -8.58 -3.23 -8.06
N LEU A 24 -7.45 -3.91 -7.87
CA LEU A 24 -6.13 -3.33 -8.17
C LEU A 24 -5.96 -3.02 -9.66
N SER A 25 -6.45 -3.89 -10.53
CA SER A 25 -6.43 -3.63 -11.99
C SER A 25 -7.17 -2.35 -12.34
N ARG A 26 -8.31 -2.08 -11.69
CA ARG A 26 -9.06 -0.83 -11.87
C ARG A 26 -8.31 0.38 -11.31
N VAL A 27 -7.73 0.25 -10.12
CA VAL A 27 -6.94 1.33 -9.49
C VAL A 27 -5.75 1.72 -10.37
N HIS A 28 -4.99 0.75 -10.86
CA HIS A 28 -3.82 1.00 -11.71
C HIS A 28 -4.17 1.58 -13.09
N ALA A 29 -5.43 1.44 -13.52
CA ALA A 29 -5.93 2.02 -14.76
C ALA A 29 -6.52 3.43 -14.59
N LEU A 30 -6.61 3.96 -13.36
CA LEU A 30 -7.10 5.31 -13.12
C LEU A 30 -6.09 6.34 -13.68
N PRO A 31 -6.57 7.43 -14.29
CA PRO A 31 -5.70 8.54 -14.66
C PRO A 31 -5.16 9.23 -13.40
N ALA A 32 -4.07 9.98 -13.55
CA ALA A 32 -3.61 10.87 -12.50
C ALA A 32 -4.72 11.89 -12.14
N PRO A 33 -4.95 12.17 -10.85
CA PRO A 33 -5.99 13.11 -10.44
C PRO A 33 -5.69 14.55 -10.93
N GLU A 34 -6.70 15.23 -11.48
CA GLU A 34 -6.53 16.58 -12.05
C GLU A 34 -6.46 17.69 -10.98
N GLY A 35 -6.94 17.43 -9.75
CA GLY A 35 -7.12 18.44 -8.71
C GLY A 35 -6.17 18.33 -7.50
N PHE A 36 -5.35 17.29 -7.43
CA PHE A 36 -4.39 17.10 -6.36
C PHE A 36 -3.25 16.18 -6.80
N THR A 37 -2.12 16.26 -6.11
CA THR A 37 -0.99 15.36 -6.36
C THR A 37 -1.01 14.22 -5.36
N LEU A 38 -0.94 12.98 -5.87
CA LEU A 38 -0.74 11.82 -5.01
C LEU A 38 0.69 11.81 -4.46
N PRO A 39 0.90 11.42 -3.19
CA PRO A 39 2.24 11.23 -2.66
C PRO A 39 2.97 10.13 -3.45
N ARG A 40 4.28 10.27 -3.62
CA ARG A 40 5.11 9.21 -4.18
C ARG A 40 5.15 8.01 -3.23
N ARG A 41 5.19 6.81 -3.78
CA ARG A 41 5.44 5.58 -3.01
C ARG A 41 6.85 5.58 -2.41
N GLU A 42 6.92 5.60 -1.08
CA GLU A 42 8.15 5.42 -0.32
C GLU A 42 8.28 3.97 0.18
N LEU A 43 8.61 3.04 -0.72
CA LEU A 43 8.60 1.59 -0.46
C LEU A 43 9.39 1.18 0.80
N LEU A 44 10.55 1.82 1.03
CA LEU A 44 11.47 1.50 2.12
C LEU A 44 11.53 2.59 3.21
N GLY A 45 10.73 3.65 3.08
CA GLY A 45 10.78 4.82 3.97
C GLY A 45 10.37 4.51 5.42
N GLY A 46 9.63 3.42 5.65
CA GLY A 46 9.21 3.00 6.98
C GLY A 46 10.32 2.38 7.84
N VAL A 47 11.39 1.86 7.22
CA VAL A 47 12.39 1.01 7.91
C VAL A 47 13.07 1.76 9.07
N GLU A 48 13.61 2.96 8.82
CA GLU A 48 14.28 3.70 9.90
C GLU A 48 13.34 4.11 11.01
N ARG A 49 12.11 4.47 10.66
CA ARG A 49 11.09 4.82 11.64
C ARG A 49 10.81 3.63 12.56
N TRP A 50 10.62 2.44 12.00
CA TRP A 50 10.35 1.25 12.80
C TRP A 50 11.54 0.81 13.65
N LEU A 51 12.77 0.85 13.11
CA LEU A 51 13.97 0.56 13.88
C LEU A 51 14.16 1.55 15.04
N THR A 52 13.90 2.84 14.80
CA THR A 52 13.96 3.87 15.84
C THR A 52 12.91 3.64 16.93
N LEU A 53 11.68 3.29 16.54
CA LEU A 53 10.59 3.02 17.48
C LEU A 53 10.82 1.74 18.29
N ALA A 54 11.49 0.74 17.71
CA ALA A 54 11.81 -0.51 18.41
C ALA A 54 12.86 -0.32 19.51
N GLY A 55 13.70 0.72 19.41
CA GLY A 55 14.73 1.00 20.42
C GLY A 55 15.65 -0.19 20.64
N ASP A 56 15.81 -0.59 21.91
CA ASP A 56 16.63 -1.72 22.35
C ASP A 56 15.91 -3.08 22.27
N THR A 57 14.67 -3.11 21.77
CA THR A 57 13.92 -4.37 21.58
C THR A 57 14.51 -5.21 20.44
N ILE A 58 15.22 -4.58 19.50
CA ILE A 58 15.93 -5.24 18.40
C ILE A 58 17.43 -5.16 18.73
N ASP A 59 18.13 -6.29 18.58
CA ASP A 59 19.58 -6.32 18.74
C ASP A 59 20.24 -5.32 17.78
N PRO A 60 21.24 -4.54 18.22
CA PRO A 60 21.92 -3.58 17.35
C PRO A 60 22.49 -4.19 16.06
N ASP A 61 23.02 -5.42 16.11
CA ASP A 61 23.57 -6.10 14.94
C ASP A 61 22.45 -6.48 13.95
N ASP A 62 21.28 -6.88 14.45
CA ASP A 62 20.09 -7.14 13.63
C ASP A 62 19.56 -5.84 13.00
N ALA A 63 19.55 -4.74 13.76
CA ALA A 63 19.14 -3.44 13.24
C ALA A 63 20.06 -2.97 12.11
N ASP A 64 21.38 -3.12 12.28
CA ASP A 64 22.37 -2.77 11.26
C ASP A 64 22.28 -3.68 10.03
N TYR A 65 22.03 -4.98 10.24
CA TYR A 65 21.72 -5.88 9.14
C TYR A 65 20.50 -5.42 8.33
N LEU A 66 19.40 -5.04 9.00
CA LEU A 66 18.18 -4.55 8.34
C LEU A 66 18.41 -3.24 7.57
N ARG A 67 19.23 -2.32 8.11
CA ARG A 67 19.65 -1.10 7.39
C ARG A 67 20.46 -1.44 6.13
N GLY A 68 21.41 -2.36 6.24
CA GLY A 68 22.17 -2.84 5.08
C GLY A 68 21.27 -3.46 3.99
N ARG A 69 20.25 -4.24 4.40
CA ARG A 69 19.25 -4.79 3.48
C ARG A 69 18.40 -3.71 2.82
N ARG A 70 17.93 -2.71 3.58
CA ARG A 70 17.21 -1.54 3.07
C ARG A 70 18.01 -0.85 1.98
N ASP A 71 19.28 -0.57 2.22
CA ASP A 71 20.14 0.13 1.25
C ASP A 71 20.39 -0.68 -0.02
N GLY A 72 20.64 -1.98 0.13
CA GLY A 72 20.74 -2.87 -1.01
C GLY A 72 19.46 -2.92 -1.85
N PHE A 73 18.29 -2.95 -1.20
CA PHE A 73 17.01 -2.96 -1.91
C PHE A 73 16.65 -1.63 -2.53
N ALA A 74 17.05 -0.50 -1.94
CA ALA A 74 16.84 0.82 -2.54
C ALA A 74 17.55 0.92 -3.89
N ALA A 75 18.81 0.47 -3.95
CA ALA A 75 19.57 0.42 -5.19
C ALA A 75 18.96 -0.57 -6.21
N ALA A 76 18.58 -1.77 -5.75
CA ALA A 76 17.99 -2.79 -6.62
C ALA A 76 16.64 -2.33 -7.21
N ALA A 77 15.77 -1.72 -6.40
CA ALA A 77 14.47 -1.23 -6.84
C ALA A 77 14.61 -0.09 -7.86
N ALA A 78 15.56 0.83 -7.66
CA ALA A 78 15.83 1.92 -8.61
C ALA A 78 16.34 1.43 -9.98
N ALA A 79 16.88 0.21 -10.07
CA ALA A 79 17.35 -0.39 -11.31
C ALA A 79 16.26 -1.16 -12.08
N LEU A 80 15.06 -1.31 -11.51
CA LEU A 80 13.96 -2.01 -12.17
C LEU A 80 13.34 -1.14 -13.26
N VAL A 81 12.92 -1.79 -14.35
CA VAL A 81 12.05 -1.19 -15.36
C VAL A 81 10.63 -1.69 -15.11
N PRO A 82 9.69 -0.81 -14.71
CA PRO A 82 8.30 -1.20 -14.50
C PRO A 82 7.66 -1.76 -15.78
N HIS A 83 6.86 -2.83 -15.61
CA HIS A 83 6.04 -3.36 -16.71
C HIS A 83 4.74 -2.57 -16.90
N LEU A 84 4.26 -1.92 -15.84
CA LEU A 84 3.07 -1.08 -15.86
C LEU A 84 3.50 0.38 -16.05
N PRO A 85 2.65 1.23 -16.66
CA PRO A 85 2.90 2.65 -16.68
C PRO A 85 2.81 3.23 -15.26
N PRO A 86 3.47 4.37 -15.01
CA PRO A 86 3.31 5.10 -13.76
C PRO A 86 1.84 5.41 -13.49
N GLY A 87 1.41 5.29 -12.24
CA GLY A 87 0.02 5.54 -11.91
C GLY A 87 -0.35 5.32 -10.45
N PRO A 88 -1.65 5.48 -10.14
CA PRO A 88 -2.17 5.30 -8.79
C PRO A 88 -2.02 3.85 -8.30
N ILE A 89 -1.60 3.69 -7.05
CA ILE A 89 -1.53 2.42 -6.35
C ILE A 89 -2.15 2.56 -4.97
N HIS A 90 -2.59 1.44 -4.39
CA HIS A 90 -3.10 1.42 -3.02
C HIS A 90 -2.03 1.70 -1.97
N GLY A 91 -0.80 1.20 -2.17
CA GLY A 91 0.30 1.30 -1.19
C GLY A 91 0.32 0.23 -0.08
N ASP A 92 -0.74 -0.54 0.13
CA ASP A 92 -0.78 -1.66 1.09
C ASP A 92 -1.83 -2.68 0.66
N ALA A 93 -1.75 -3.15 -0.58
CA ALA A 93 -2.77 -4.01 -1.18
C ALA A 93 -2.72 -5.44 -0.63
N LEU A 94 -3.42 -5.69 0.47
CA LEU A 94 -3.51 -6.99 1.12
C LEU A 94 -4.97 -7.45 1.23
N PRO A 95 -5.27 -8.76 1.31
CA PRO A 95 -6.65 -9.26 1.39
C PRO A 95 -7.46 -8.66 2.56
N ARG A 96 -6.80 -8.27 3.65
CA ARG A 96 -7.42 -7.57 4.79
C ARG A 96 -8.01 -6.20 4.42
N ASN A 97 -7.52 -5.58 3.34
CA ASN A 97 -7.94 -4.27 2.84
C ASN A 97 -9.05 -4.40 1.78
N VAL A 98 -9.73 -5.55 1.73
CA VAL A 98 -10.92 -5.75 0.92
C VAL A 98 -12.08 -6.18 1.81
N HIS A 99 -13.21 -5.51 1.66
CA HIS A 99 -14.47 -5.87 2.28
C HIS A 99 -15.40 -6.50 1.24
N VAL A 100 -15.72 -7.78 1.38
CA VAL A 100 -16.66 -8.48 0.48
C VAL A 100 -18.09 -8.32 1.01
N GLY A 101 -18.78 -7.29 0.52
CA GLY A 101 -20.17 -7.02 0.85
C GLY A 101 -21.18 -7.74 -0.05
N PRO A 102 -22.49 -7.59 0.20
CA PRO A 102 -23.54 -8.17 -0.65
C PRO A 102 -23.50 -7.64 -2.10
N ASP A 103 -23.01 -6.41 -2.29
CA ASP A 103 -22.87 -5.78 -3.62
C ASP A 103 -21.51 -6.03 -4.28
N GLY A 104 -20.65 -6.85 -3.64
CA GLY A 104 -19.32 -7.19 -4.12
C GLY A 104 -18.17 -6.63 -3.29
N PRO A 105 -16.92 -6.83 -3.76
CA PRO A 105 -15.74 -6.44 -3.03
C PRO A 105 -15.48 -4.93 -3.14
N VAL A 106 -15.15 -4.32 -2.01
CA VAL A 106 -14.76 -2.90 -1.89
C VAL A 106 -13.35 -2.82 -1.33
N LEU A 107 -12.51 -2.00 -1.97
CA LEU A 107 -11.17 -1.69 -1.49
C LEU A 107 -11.28 -0.64 -0.37
N VAL A 108 -10.63 -0.89 0.76
CA VAL A 108 -10.65 -0.01 1.94
C VAL A 108 -9.22 0.33 2.37
N ASP A 109 -9.05 1.14 3.42
CA ASP A 109 -7.73 1.48 3.98
C ASP A 109 -6.82 2.25 2.99
N LEU A 110 -7.31 3.39 2.51
CA LEU A 110 -6.67 4.18 1.45
C LEU A 110 -5.62 5.18 1.98
N GLU A 111 -5.17 5.05 3.22
CA GLU A 111 -4.24 6.00 3.84
C GLU A 111 -2.82 5.96 3.25
N THR A 112 -2.47 4.86 2.57
CA THR A 112 -1.19 4.71 1.85
C THR A 112 -1.32 4.89 0.33
N PHE A 113 -2.49 5.34 -0.14
CA PHE A 113 -2.76 5.54 -1.56
C PHE A 113 -1.80 6.57 -2.14
N SER A 114 -1.11 6.18 -3.22
CA SER A 114 0.06 6.89 -3.73
C SER A 114 0.18 6.74 -5.23
N THR A 115 1.13 7.45 -5.83
CA THR A 115 1.58 7.20 -7.20
C THR A 115 2.89 6.43 -7.16
N ASP A 116 3.06 5.49 -8.08
CA ASP A 116 4.32 4.78 -8.30
C ASP A 116 4.73 4.81 -9.78
N LEU A 117 6.01 4.51 -10.03
CA LEU A 117 6.67 4.57 -11.34
C LEU A 117 6.21 3.47 -12.30
#